data_AF-A0A1F8TZ64-F1
#
_entry.id   AF-A0A1F8TZ64-F1
#
_cell.length_a   1.000
_cell.length_b   1.000
_cell.length_c   1.000
_cell.angle_alpha   90.00
_cell.angle_beta   90.00
_cell.angle_gamma   90.00
#
_symmetry.space_group_name_H-M   'P 1'
#
loop_
_entity.id
_entity.type
_entity.pdbx_description
1 polymer ?
#
loop_
_entity_poly.entity_id
_entity_poly.type
_entity_poly.pdbx_seq_one_letter_code
_entity_poly.pdbx_strand_id
1 'polypeptide(L)'
;MNFNMNEEKLAYILKSLRMCRNDYYRKLKKQADRELLILDKPIEYDEDILVIDTLVSDKNSNDCETDSLEEITSNSELLEVLKELTNTQKKIIYYIYVKNFTIKETADLLGLSRQSVYKTYNLALSKIKKKLGV
;
A
#
# COMPACT_ATOMS: atom_id res chain seq x y z
N MET A 1 -28.76 10.07 56.85
CA MET A 1 -29.04 8.74 56.26
C MET A 1 -27.93 7.81 56.71
N ASN A 2 -28.13 7.08 57.81
CA ASN A 2 -27.08 6.22 58.38
C ASN A 2 -27.02 4.94 57.53
N PHE A 3 -26.00 4.84 56.68
CA PHE A 3 -25.68 3.60 55.98
C PHE A 3 -25.18 2.60 57.01
N ASN A 4 -26.10 1.82 57.59
CA ASN A 4 -25.73 0.68 58.40
C ASN A 4 -25.29 -0.44 57.44
N MET A 5 -24.04 -0.34 57.01
CA MET A 5 -23.43 -1.27 56.07
C MET A 5 -22.82 -2.40 56.88
N ASN A 6 -23.48 -3.56 56.89
CA ASN A 6 -22.96 -4.76 57.54
C ASN A 6 -21.53 -5.06 57.06
N GLU A 7 -20.70 -5.60 57.95
CA GLU A 7 -19.28 -5.88 57.71
C GLU A 7 -19.05 -6.70 56.44
N GLU A 8 -19.94 -7.64 56.14
CA GLU A 8 -19.94 -8.45 54.92
C GLU A 8 -20.12 -7.62 53.64
N LYS A 9 -20.99 -6.60 53.65
CA LYS A 9 -21.23 -5.70 52.51
C LYS A 9 -20.04 -4.79 52.27
N LEU A 10 -19.39 -4.33 53.34
CA LEU A 10 -18.18 -3.53 53.27
C LEU A 10 -17.00 -4.34 52.72
N ALA A 11 -16.83 -5.59 53.17
CA ALA A 11 -15.84 -6.51 52.62
C ALA A 11 -16.09 -6.79 51.13
N TYR A 12 -17.35 -6.96 50.72
CA TYR A 12 -17.71 -7.14 49.32
C TYR A 12 -17.37 -5.91 48.46
N ILE A 13 -17.70 -4.70 48.92
CA ILE A 13 -17.39 -3.46 48.20
C ILE A 13 -15.87 -3.26 48.06
N LEU A 14 -15.11 -3.48 49.13
CA LEU A 14 -13.64 -3.38 49.09
C LEU A 14 -13.03 -4.40 48.12
N LYS A 15 -13.55 -5.63 48.10
CA LYS A 15 -13.13 -6.67 47.15
C LYS A 15 -13.43 -6.26 45.71
N SER A 16 -14.63 -5.76 45.44
CA SER A 16 -15.04 -5.30 44.12
C SER A 16 -14.20 -4.11 43.66
N LEU A 17 -13.93 -3.14 44.53
CA LEU A 17 -13.07 -1.99 44.23
C LEU A 17 -11.64 -2.44 43.89
N ARG A 18 -11.08 -3.37 44.67
CA ARG A 18 -9.76 -3.95 44.40
C ARG A 18 -9.72 -4.69 43.07
N MET A 19 -10.80 -5.40 42.72
CA MET A 19 -10.93 -6.09 41.45
C MET A 19 -10.97 -5.10 40.28
N CYS A 20 -11.87 -4.11 40.34
CA CYS A 20 -11.98 -3.05 39.33
C CYS A 20 -10.66 -2.30 39.13
N ARG A 21 -9.96 -1.97 40.23
CA ARG A 21 -8.63 -1.36 40.17
C ARG A 21 -7.65 -2.25 39.40
N ASN A 22 -7.59 -3.54 39.73
CA ASN A 22 -6.68 -4.47 39.06
C ASN A 22 -7.06 -4.72 37.58
N ASP A 23 -8.35 -4.71 37.24
CA ASP A 23 -8.82 -4.77 35.85
C ASP A 23 -8.38 -3.53 35.07
N TYR A 24 -8.52 -2.34 35.66
CA TYR A 24 -8.10 -1.08 35.05
C TYR A 24 -6.60 -1.04 34.78
N TYR A 25 -5.76 -1.39 35.77
CA TYR A 25 -4.30 -1.43 35.59
C TYR A 25 -3.88 -2.47 34.54
N ARG A 26 -4.54 -3.64 34.49
CA ARG A 26 -4.29 -4.63 33.44
C ARG A 26 -4.65 -4.11 32.05
N LYS A 27 -5.77 -3.37 31.92
CA LYS A 27 -6.18 -2.74 30.66
C LYS A 27 -5.17 -1.68 30.23
N LEU A 28 -4.76 -0.78 31.14
CA LEU A 28 -3.79 0.28 30.88
C LEU A 28 -2.45 -0.29 30.41
N LYS A 29 -1.93 -1.29 31.13
CA LYS A 29 -0.67 -1.95 30.76
C LYS A 29 -0.77 -2.64 29.40
N LYS A 30 -1.89 -3.33 29.12
CA LYS A 30 -2.13 -3.98 27.83
C LYS A 30 -2.23 -2.99 26.68
N GLN A 31 -2.72 -1.77 26.92
CA GLN A 31 -2.72 -0.69 25.93
C GLN A 31 -1.31 -0.16 25.71
N ALA A 32 -0.56 0.16 26.78
CA ALA A 32 0.83 0.61 26.68
C ALA A 32 1.75 -0.41 25.98
N ASP A 33 1.61 -1.70 26.29
CA ASP A 33 2.37 -2.78 25.64
C ASP A 33 2.00 -2.96 24.14
N ARG A 34 0.78 -2.55 23.74
CA ARG A 34 0.31 -2.58 22.34
C ARG A 34 0.66 -1.31 21.58
N GLU A 35 0.72 -0.18 22.26
CA GLU A 35 1.08 1.14 21.74
C GLU A 35 2.61 1.32 21.71
N LEU A 36 3.39 0.24 21.67
CA LEU A 36 4.86 0.23 21.63
C LEU A 36 5.48 1.00 20.44
N LEU A 37 4.64 1.57 19.56
CA LEU A 37 5.00 2.51 18.50
C LEU A 37 4.11 3.75 18.62
N ILE A 38 4.33 4.57 19.65
CA ILE A 38 3.83 5.96 19.65
C ILE A 38 4.66 6.70 18.61
N LEU A 39 4.23 6.60 17.37
CA LEU A 39 4.87 7.24 16.22
C LEU A 39 4.85 8.77 16.34
N ASP A 40 3.91 9.30 17.13
CA ASP A 40 3.76 10.74 17.41
C ASP A 40 4.60 11.21 18.62
N LYS A 41 5.56 10.40 19.10
CA LYS A 41 6.47 10.81 20.17
C LYS A 41 7.67 11.58 19.57
N PRO A 42 8.15 12.67 20.17
CA PRO A 42 9.41 13.28 19.78
C PRO A 42 10.60 12.34 20.03
N ILE A 43 11.62 12.43 19.19
CA ILE A 43 12.87 11.68 19.36
C ILE A 43 13.74 12.29 20.47
N GLU A 44 14.61 11.49 21.10
CA GLU A 44 15.39 11.93 22.26
C GLU A 44 16.35 13.10 21.97
N TYR A 45 16.68 13.32 20.69
CA TYR A 45 17.67 14.30 20.26
C TYR A 45 17.06 15.57 19.66
N ASP A 46 15.74 15.60 19.41
CA ASP A 46 15.05 16.73 18.80
C ASP A 46 13.54 16.70 19.14
N GLU A 47 13.05 17.74 19.82
CA GLU A 47 11.64 17.84 20.23
C GLU A 47 10.71 18.18 19.06
N ASP A 48 11.24 18.69 17.95
CA ASP A 48 10.46 19.07 16.77
C ASP A 48 10.26 17.91 15.78
N ILE A 49 10.95 16.78 15.98
CA ILE A 49 10.92 15.62 15.07
C ILE A 49 10.25 14.43 15.75
N LEU A 50 9.18 13.91 15.14
CA LEU A 50 8.45 12.75 15.65
C LEU A 50 9.10 11.44 15.18
N VAL A 51 8.90 10.34 15.92
CA VAL A 51 9.40 9.01 15.54
C VAL A 51 8.90 8.61 14.14
N ILE A 52 7.69 9.02 13.75
CA ILE A 52 7.14 8.78 12.41
C ILE A 52 7.98 9.40 11.29
N ASP A 53 8.57 10.57 11.54
CA ASP A 53 9.34 11.32 10.54
C ASP A 53 10.71 10.68 10.28
N THR A 54 11.18 9.85 11.22
CA THR A 54 12.42 9.08 11.07
C THR A 54 12.26 7.78 10.29
N LEU A 55 11.01 7.35 10.06
CA LEU A 55 10.75 6.14 9.29
C LEU A 55 10.97 6.43 7.80
N VAL A 56 12.05 5.88 7.27
CA VAL A 56 12.26 5.86 5.82
C VAL A 56 11.23 4.92 5.21
N SER A 57 10.41 5.44 4.31
CA SER A 57 9.54 4.60 3.51
C SER A 57 10.40 3.78 2.56
N ASP A 58 10.32 2.44 2.61
CA ASP A 58 10.86 1.52 1.60
C ASP A 58 10.10 1.63 0.25
N LYS A 59 9.60 2.82 -0.08
CA LYS A 59 9.07 3.17 -1.40
C LYS A 59 10.14 3.25 -2.48
N ASN A 60 11.36 2.81 -2.22
CA ASN A 60 12.35 2.52 -3.24
C ASN A 60 12.08 1.22 -4.02
N SER A 61 10.90 0.60 -3.88
CA SER A 61 10.61 -0.63 -4.62
C SER A 61 9.69 -0.49 -5.84
N ASN A 62 8.87 0.56 -6.04
CA ASN A 62 7.98 0.58 -7.23
C ASN A 62 7.52 1.94 -7.79
N ASP A 63 7.88 3.09 -7.21
CA ASP A 63 7.68 4.38 -7.90
C ASP A 63 8.83 4.62 -8.88
N CYS A 64 9.07 3.63 -9.76
CA CYS A 64 9.80 3.88 -10.98
C CYS A 64 8.86 4.69 -11.87
N GLU A 65 9.06 6.01 -11.88
CA GLU A 65 8.69 6.86 -13.02
C GLU A 65 9.54 6.42 -14.22
N THR A 66 9.38 5.18 -14.67
CA THR A 66 10.02 4.67 -15.87
C THR A 66 9.12 5.03 -17.04
N ASP A 67 9.62 5.95 -17.85
CA ASP A 67 8.98 6.38 -19.10
C ASP A 67 9.06 5.28 -20.18
N SER A 68 9.88 4.24 -19.96
CA SER A 68 10.13 3.18 -20.93
C SER A 68 9.73 1.79 -20.43
N LEU A 69 8.95 1.09 -21.24
CA LEU A 69 8.45 -0.27 -20.98
C LEU A 69 9.59 -1.30 -20.78
N GLU A 70 10.76 -1.01 -21.35
CA GLU A 70 11.98 -1.80 -21.30
C GLU A 70 12.65 -1.82 -19.92
N GLU A 71 12.45 -0.79 -19.10
CA GLU A 71 13.03 -0.70 -17.74
C GLU A 71 12.19 -1.47 -16.71
N ILE A 72 10.95 -1.81 -17.06
CA ILE A 72 9.99 -2.48 -16.17
C ILE A 72 10.21 -3.99 -16.14
N THR A 73 10.90 -4.56 -17.14
CA THR A 73 10.97 -6.00 -17.34
C THR A 73 12.40 -6.53 -17.19
N SER A 74 12.66 -7.34 -16.16
CA SER A 74 13.93 -8.07 -16.00
C SER A 74 14.05 -9.31 -16.90
N ASN A 75 13.02 -9.64 -17.68
CA ASN A 75 13.02 -10.78 -18.59
C ASN A 75 13.66 -10.39 -19.93
N SER A 76 14.84 -10.96 -20.22
CA SER A 76 15.61 -10.70 -21.44
C SER A 76 14.87 -11.03 -22.73
N GLU A 77 14.06 -12.10 -22.74
CA GLU A 77 13.30 -12.50 -23.91
C GLU A 77 12.16 -11.51 -24.21
N LEU A 78 11.46 -11.07 -23.16
CA LEU A 78 10.42 -10.04 -23.29
C LEU A 78 11.02 -8.71 -23.76
N LEU A 79 12.20 -8.34 -23.25
CA LEU A 79 12.87 -7.09 -23.58
C LEU A 79 13.25 -7.04 -25.07
N GLU A 80 13.77 -8.14 -25.64
CA GLU A 80 14.06 -8.22 -27.08
C GLU A 80 12.79 -8.09 -27.94
N VAL A 81 11.70 -8.70 -27.51
CA VAL A 81 10.41 -8.60 -28.19
C VAL A 81 9.86 -7.18 -28.13
N LEU A 82 9.95 -6.52 -26.97
CA LEU A 82 9.53 -5.13 -26.81
C LEU A 82 10.32 -4.19 -27.72
N LYS A 83 11.63 -4.40 -27.91
CA LYS A 83 12.44 -3.60 -28.85
C LYS A 83 11.92 -3.64 -30.29
N GLU A 84 11.32 -4.74 -30.74
CA GLU A 84 10.76 -4.92 -32.09
C GLU A 84 9.39 -4.24 -32.30
N LEU A 85 8.72 -3.80 -31.23
CA LEU A 85 7.45 -3.08 -31.32
C LEU A 85 7.68 -1.64 -31.83
N THR A 86 6.73 -1.13 -32.63
CA THR A 86 6.77 0.30 -33.00
C THR A 86 6.49 1.18 -31.79
N ASN A 87 6.92 2.45 -31.83
CA ASN A 87 6.67 3.40 -30.74
C ASN A 87 5.18 3.51 -30.36
N THR A 88 4.28 3.43 -31.35
CA THR A 88 2.83 3.39 -31.12
C THR A 88 2.36 2.11 -30.42
N GLN A 89 2.92 0.95 -30.79
CA GLN A 89 2.62 -0.32 -30.13
C GLN A 89 3.10 -0.32 -28.67
N LYS A 90 4.33 0.16 -28.43
CA LYS A 90 4.91 0.29 -27.09
C LYS A 90 4.07 1.17 -26.18
N LYS A 91 3.70 2.38 -26.65
CA LYS A 91 2.86 3.31 -25.89
C LYS A 91 1.51 2.70 -25.51
N ILE A 92 0.84 2.03 -26.43
CA ILE A 92 -0.46 1.40 -26.15
C ILE A 92 -0.32 0.28 -25.12
N ILE A 93 0.70 -0.57 -25.24
CA ILE A 93 0.97 -1.64 -24.27
C ILE A 93 1.32 -1.07 -22.89
N TYR A 94 2.13 -0.01 -22.84
CA TYR A 94 2.47 0.69 -21.60
C TYR A 94 1.23 1.24 -20.90
N TYR A 95 0.37 1.97 -21.60
CA TYR A 95 -0.83 2.54 -20.96
C TYR A 95 -1.78 1.46 -20.45
N ILE A 96 -1.94 0.36 -21.19
CA ILE A 96 -2.86 -0.71 -20.81
C ILE A 96 -2.31 -1.54 -19.64
N TYR A 97 -1.04 -1.95 -19.69
CA TYR A 97 -0.49 -2.91 -18.71
C TYR A 97 0.28 -2.25 -17.56
N VAL A 98 0.89 -1.08 -17.77
CA VAL A 98 1.66 -0.36 -16.73
C VAL A 98 0.78 0.65 -16.03
N LYS A 99 0.01 1.44 -16.78
CA LYS A 99 -0.88 2.48 -16.22
C LYS A 99 -2.32 2.02 -15.98
N ASN A 100 -2.65 0.77 -16.31
CA ASN A 100 -4.00 0.18 -16.14
C ASN A 100 -5.13 0.95 -16.84
N PHE A 101 -4.85 1.63 -17.95
CA PHE A 101 -5.87 2.33 -18.72
C PHE A 101 -6.68 1.35 -19.59
N THR A 102 -7.97 1.65 -19.75
CA THR A 102 -8.81 0.97 -20.72
C THR A 102 -8.44 1.36 -22.15
N ILE A 103 -8.87 0.56 -23.14
CA ILE A 103 -8.72 0.90 -24.56
C ILE A 103 -9.35 2.27 -24.88
N LYS A 104 -10.45 2.60 -24.20
CA LYS A 104 -11.12 3.90 -24.36
C LYS A 104 -10.23 5.03 -23.85
N GLU A 105 -9.78 4.95 -22.60
CA GLU A 105 -8.93 5.98 -22.00
C GLU A 105 -7.61 6.14 -22.76
N THR A 106 -7.03 5.03 -23.22
CA THR A 106 -5.82 5.05 -24.06
C THR A 106 -6.07 5.74 -25.41
N ALA A 107 -7.24 5.53 -26.01
CA ALA A 107 -7.62 6.19 -27.27
C ALA A 107 -7.84 7.69 -27.08
N ASP A 108 -8.53 8.07 -26.01
CA ASP A 108 -8.78 9.46 -25.66
C ASP A 108 -7.45 10.19 -25.36
N LEU A 109 -6.52 9.54 -24.65
CA LEU A 109 -5.19 10.07 -24.35
C LEU A 109 -4.31 10.26 -25.60
N LEU A 110 -4.34 9.29 -26.52
CA LEU A 110 -3.51 9.32 -27.73
C LEU A 110 -4.13 10.13 -28.88
N GLY A 111 -5.36 10.63 -28.73
CA GLY A 111 -6.10 11.28 -29.81
C GLY A 111 -6.42 10.34 -30.98
N LEU A 112 -6.53 9.03 -30.71
CA LEU A 112 -6.79 7.99 -31.71
C LEU A 112 -8.22 7.45 -31.58
N SER A 113 -8.72 6.80 -32.63
CA SER A 113 -9.99 6.09 -32.51
C SER A 113 -9.83 4.81 -31.69
N ARG A 114 -10.86 4.45 -30.90
CA ARG A 114 -10.89 3.19 -30.14
C ARG A 114 -10.58 1.96 -31.01
N GLN A 115 -11.08 1.95 -32.25
CA GLN A 115 -10.83 0.87 -33.20
C GLN A 115 -9.36 0.80 -33.62
N SER A 116 -8.70 1.95 -33.82
CA SER A 116 -7.27 2.02 -34.13
C SER A 116 -6.44 1.47 -32.97
N VAL A 117 -6.71 1.93 -31.74
CA VAL A 117 -6.01 1.43 -30.54
C VAL A 117 -6.21 -0.07 -30.36
N TYR A 118 -7.45 -0.57 -30.54
CA TYR A 118 -7.73 -2.01 -30.45
C TYR A 118 -6.96 -2.84 -31.49
N LYS A 119 -6.91 -2.39 -32.75
CA LYS A 119 -6.16 -3.07 -33.81
C LYS A 119 -4.66 -3.07 -33.51
N THR A 120 -4.12 -1.93 -33.09
CA THR A 120 -2.68 -1.81 -32.78
C THR A 120 -2.30 -2.62 -31.54
N TYR A 121 -3.16 -2.64 -30.52
CA TYR A 121 -3.03 -3.49 -29.34
C TYR A 121 -2.99 -4.98 -29.71
N ASN A 122 -3.96 -5.46 -30.50
CA ASN A 122 -3.98 -6.86 -30.91
C ASN A 122 -2.77 -7.22 -31.78
N LEU A 123 -2.34 -6.33 -32.68
CA LEU A 123 -1.15 -6.55 -33.48
C LEU A 123 0.12 -6.62 -32.62
N ALA A 124 0.23 -5.77 -31.61
CA ALA A 124 1.32 -5.80 -30.64
C ALA A 124 1.33 -7.12 -29.86
N LEU A 125 0.17 -7.56 -29.33
CA LEU A 125 0.05 -8.83 -28.63
C LEU A 125 0.36 -10.03 -29.51
N SER A 126 -0.09 -10.04 -30.77
CA SER A 126 0.23 -11.12 -31.70
C SER A 126 1.74 -11.24 -31.96
N LYS A 127 2.46 -10.12 -32.05
CA LYS A 127 3.93 -10.14 -32.14
C LYS A 127 4.57 -10.71 -30.88
N ILE A 128 4.09 -10.28 -29.71
CA ILE A 128 4.60 -10.74 -28.42
C ILE A 128 4.41 -12.26 -28.29
N LYS A 129 3.19 -12.74 -28.48
CA LYS A 129 2.85 -14.18 -28.42
C LYS A 129 3.68 -15.03 -29.36
N LYS A 130 3.79 -14.61 -30.63
CA LYS A 130 4.56 -15.33 -31.65
C LYS A 130 6.02 -15.52 -31.25
N LYS A 131 6.61 -14.53 -30.57
CA LYS A 131 8.01 -14.56 -30.17
C LYS A 131 8.25 -15.34 -28.87
N LEU A 132 7.32 -15.25 -27.92
CA LEU A 132 7.38 -16.04 -26.67
C LEU A 132 6.97 -17.52 -26.86
N GLY A 133 6.48 -17.90 -28.04
CA GLY A 133 6.07 -19.28 -28.34
C GLY A 133 4.79 -19.72 -27.63
N VAL A 134 3.91 -18.76 -27.27
CA VAL A 134 2.64 -18.98 -26.56
C VAL A 134 1.43 -18.74 -27.47
#